data_AF-A0A5J6QG27-F1
#
_entry.id   AF-A0A5J6QG27-F1
#
_cell.length_a   1.000
_cell.length_b   1.000
_cell.length_c   1.000
_cell.angle_alpha   90.00
_cell.angle_beta   90.00
_cell.angle_gamma   90.00
#
_symmetry.space_group_name_H-M   'P 1'
#
loop_
_entity.id
_entity.type
_entity.pdbx_description
1 polymer ?
#
loop_
_entity_poly.entity_id
_entity_poly.type
_entity_poly.pdbx_seq_one_letter_code
_entity_poly.pdbx_strand_id
1 'polypeptide(L)' 'MGIIRGGLGETVVILNRNEPAFYAVPPAQYEMMMQLIDDAYLAELVKQRQDDPVEMVDINDLIQQAR' A
#
# COMPACT_ATOMS: atom_id res chain seq x y z
N MET A 1 -20.81 2.39 -11.07
CA MET A 1 -19.55 2.30 -11.84
C MET A 1 -19.80 2.57 -13.34
N GLY A 2 -20.20 3.78 -13.72
CA GLY A 2 -20.44 4.13 -15.14
C GLY A 2 -19.16 4.48 -15.89
N ILE A 3 -18.33 5.36 -15.30
CA ILE A 3 -17.10 5.88 -15.91
C ILE A 3 -16.07 4.78 -16.15
N ILE A 4 -15.80 3.94 -15.13
CA ILE A 4 -14.85 2.82 -15.26
C ILE A 4 -15.30 1.79 -16.30
N ARG A 5 -16.62 1.48 -16.38
CA ARG A 5 -17.13 0.59 -17.44
C ARG A 5 -16.99 1.20 -18.83
N GLY A 6 -17.20 2.51 -18.97
CA GLY A 6 -16.95 3.24 -20.22
C GLY A 6 -15.48 3.25 -20.62
N GLY A 7 -14.58 3.22 -19.63
CA GLY A 7 -13.13 3.05 -19.81
C GLY A 7 -12.67 1.59 -19.91
N LEU A 8 -13.56 0.64 -20.21
CA LEU A 8 -13.24 -0.79 -20.35
C LEU A 8 -12.57 -1.43 -19.12
N GLY A 9 -12.80 -0.87 -17.92
CA GLY A 9 -12.19 -1.37 -16.69
C GLY A 9 -10.80 -0.80 -16.40
N GLU A 10 -10.29 0.08 -17.25
CA GLU A 10 -9.00 0.75 -17.07
C GLU A 10 -9.12 2.07 -16.30
N THR A 11 -7.98 2.61 -15.87
CA THR A 11 -7.91 3.95 -15.30
C THR A 11 -8.24 5.01 -16.35
N VAL A 12 -9.12 5.95 -16.00
CA VAL A 12 -9.56 7.04 -16.89
C VAL A 12 -9.21 8.40 -16.29
N VAL A 13 -8.70 9.31 -17.11
CA VAL A 13 -8.51 10.72 -16.74
C VAL A 13 -9.75 11.56 -17.11
N ILE A 14 -10.18 12.42 -16.20
CA ILE A 14 -11.27 13.38 -16.40
C ILE A 14 -10.63 14.76 -16.53
N LEU A 15 -10.85 15.40 -17.68
CA LEU A 15 -10.30 16.71 -17.99
C LEU A 15 -11.30 17.83 -17.70
N ASN A 16 -10.82 18.96 -17.21
CA ASN A 16 -11.52 20.24 -17.13
C ASN A 16 -10.72 21.27 -17.93
N ARG A 17 -11.30 21.87 -18.97
CA ARG A 17 -10.61 22.81 -19.87
C ARG A 17 -9.29 22.25 -20.44
N ASN A 18 -9.31 20.97 -20.82
CA ASN A 18 -8.15 20.19 -21.29
C ASN A 18 -7.04 19.97 -20.26
N GLU A 19 -7.27 20.26 -18.98
CA GLU A 19 -6.35 19.98 -17.89
C GLU A 19 -6.86 18.81 -17.04
N PRO A 20 -6.00 17.87 -16.60
CA PRO A 20 -6.39 16.78 -15.71
C PRO A 20 -6.97 17.30 -14.39
N ALA A 21 -8.25 17.00 -14.15
CA ALA A 21 -8.92 17.36 -12.90
C ALA A 21 -8.99 16.15 -11.95
N PHE A 22 -9.25 14.95 -12.47
CA PHE A 22 -9.37 13.73 -11.67
C PHE A 22 -8.90 12.50 -12.44
N TYR A 23 -8.47 11.47 -11.70
CA TYR A 23 -8.24 10.13 -12.21
C TYR A 23 -9.24 9.18 -11.56
N ALA A 24 -10.07 8.52 -12.38
CA ALA A 24 -10.93 7.45 -11.94
C ALA A 24 -10.16 6.13 -12.06
N VAL A 25 -9.62 5.67 -10.93
CA VAL A 25 -8.85 4.42 -10.84
C VAL A 25 -9.80 3.28 -10.44
N PRO A 26 -9.75 2.11 -11.09
CA PRO A 26 -10.51 0.93 -10.67
C PRO A 26 -10.14 0.50 -9.25
N PRO A 27 -11.11 0.02 -8.42
CA PRO A 27 -10.83 -0.36 -7.04
C PRO A 27 -9.68 -1.36 -6.88
N ALA A 28 -9.67 -2.43 -7.69
CA ALA A 28 -8.61 -3.44 -7.63
C ALA A 28 -7.21 -2.87 -7.95
N GLN A 29 -7.15 -1.91 -8.88
CA GLN A 29 -5.89 -1.26 -9.24
C GLN A 29 -5.44 -0.29 -8.14
N TYR A 30 -6.36 0.45 -7.54
CA TYR A 30 -6.07 1.31 -6.40
C TYR A 30 -5.58 0.50 -5.18
N GLU A 31 -6.25 -0.61 -4.84
CA GLU A 31 -5.84 -1.51 -3.75
C GLU A 31 -4.43 -2.06 -3.98
N MET A 32 -4.14 -2.53 -5.20
CA MET A 32 -2.80 -3.01 -5.56
C MET A 32 -1.74 -1.91 -5.42
N MET A 33 -2.03 -0.68 -5.84
CA MET A 33 -1.12 0.45 -5.65
C MET A 33 -0.85 0.71 -4.17
N MET A 34 -1.87 0.64 -3.32
CA MET A 34 -1.72 0.83 -1.88
C MET A 34 -0.89 -0.27 -1.23
N GLN A 35 -1.11 -1.54 -1.61
CA GLN A 35 -0.29 -2.66 -1.14
C GLN A 35 1.18 -2.49 -1.51
N LEU A 36 1.47 -2.13 -2.77
CA LEU A 36 2.85 -1.93 -3.23
C LEU A 36 3.57 -0.80 -2.49
N ILE A 37 2.84 0.28 -2.17
CA ILE A 37 3.39 1.40 -1.40
C ILE A 37 3.71 0.95 0.03
N ASP A 38 2.82 0.21 0.67
CA ASP A 38 3.01 -0.29 2.03
C ASP A 38 4.19 -1.28 2.10
N ASP A 39 4.30 -2.19 1.14
CA ASP A 39 5.43 -3.11 0.99
C ASP A 39 6.75 -2.36 0.79
N ALA A 40 6.75 -1.27 0.01
CA ALA A 40 7.94 -0.46 -0.20
C ALA A 40 8.41 0.22 1.09
N TYR A 41 7.49 0.78 1.88
CA TYR A 41 7.81 1.36 3.18
C TYR A 41 8.31 0.29 4.16
N LEU A 42 7.68 -0.88 4.18
CA LEU A 42 8.12 -1.99 5.02
C LEU A 42 9.53 -2.47 4.62
N ALA A 43 9.81 -2.59 3.33
CA ALA A 43 11.12 -2.96 2.83
C ALA A 43 12.20 -1.92 3.19
N GLU A 44 11.87 -0.63 3.17
CA GLU A 44 12.77 0.42 3.64
C GLU A 44 13.05 0.30 5.14
N LEU A 45 12.01 0.07 5.95
CA LEU A 45 12.16 -0.14 7.39
C LEU A 45 13.03 -1.36 7.71
N VAL A 46 12.83 -2.46 7.00
CA VAL A 46 13.66 -3.67 7.14
C VAL A 46 15.11 -3.35 6.82
N LYS A 47 15.39 -2.63 5.73
CA LYS A 47 16.77 -2.23 5.39
C LYS A 47 17.40 -1.34 6.45
N GLN A 48 16.63 -0.40 7.02
CA GLN A 48 17.12 0.47 8.08
C GLN A 48 17.51 -0.30 9.36
N ARG A 49 16.81 -1.41 9.65
CA ARG A 49 17.00 -2.21 10.86
C ARG A 49 17.76 -3.52 10.65
N GLN A 50 18.20 -3.80 9.42
CA GLN A 50 18.79 -5.11 9.09
C GLN A 50 20.07 -5.41 9.87
N ASP A 51 20.79 -4.37 10.28
CA ASP A 51 22.07 -4.44 10.99
C ASP A 51 21.92 -4.14 12.49
N ASP A 52 20.69 -3.98 12.99
CA ASP A 52 20.43 -3.77 14.40
C ASP A 52 20.76 -5.05 15.21
N PRO A 53 21.21 -4.91 16.46
CA PRO A 53 21.50 -6.06 17.30
C PRO A 53 20.23 -6.90 17.52
N VAL A 54 20.32 -8.19 17.19
CA VAL A 54 19.24 -9.15 17.37
C VAL A 54 19.29 -9.73 18.78
N GLU A 55 18.19 -9.61 19.52
CA GLU A 55 18.01 -10.24 20.81
C GLU A 55 17.13 -11.49 20.67
N MET A 56 17.66 -12.63 21.12
CA MET A 56 16.91 -13.88 21.17
C MET A 56 15.96 -13.86 22.38
N VAL A 57 14.67 -13.92 22.13
CA VAL A 57 13.62 -13.89 23.16
C VAL A 57 12.76 -15.15 23.09
N ASP A 58 12.35 -15.67 24.24
CA ASP A 58 11.34 -16.74 24.31
C ASP A 58 9.94 -16.13 24.26
N ILE A 59 9.11 -16.65 23.35
CA ILE A 59 7.75 -16.15 23.16
C ILE A 59 6.86 -16.39 24.38
N ASN A 60 7.08 -17.46 25.13
CA ASN A 60 6.33 -17.75 26.35
C ASN A 60 6.65 -16.71 27.42
N ASP A 61 7.91 -16.31 27.56
CA ASP A 61 8.33 -15.28 28.53
C ASP A 61 7.67 -13.92 28.23
N LEU A 62 7.62 -13.52 26.96
CA LEU A 62 6.95 -12.27 26.54
C LEU A 62 5.43 -12.30 26.78
N ILE A 63 4.78 -13.44 26.51
CA ILE A 63 3.34 -13.61 26.75
C ILE A 63 3.02 -13.52 28.25
N GLN A 64 3.90 -13.99 29.13
CA GLN A 64 3.72 -13.84 30.59
C GLN A 64 3.91 -12.39 31.05
N GLN A 65 4.83 -11.62 30.44
CA GLN A 65 5.07 -10.22 30.79
C GLN A 65 3.93 -9.27 30.39
N ALA A 66 3.15 -9.62 29.36
CA ALA A 66 2.03 -8.82 28.87
C ALA A 66 0.71 -9.03 29.66
N ARG A 67 0.71 -9.92 30.65
CA ARG A 67 -0.43 -10.18 31.55
C ARG A 67 -0.27 -9.43 32.87
#